data_AF-A0A932YWM5-F1
#
_entry.id   AF-A0A932YWM5-F1
#
_cell.length_a   1.000
_cell.length_b   1.000
_cell.length_c   1.000
_cell.angle_alpha   90.00
_cell.angle_beta   90.00
_cell.angle_gamma   90.00
#
_symmetry.space_group_name_H-M   'P 1'
#
loop_
_entity.id
_entity.type
_entity.pdbx_description
1 polymer ?
#
loop_
_entity_poly.entity_id
_entity_poly.type
_entity_poly.pdbx_seq_one_letter_code
_entity_poly.pdbx_strand_id
1 'polypeptide(L)'
;MKHTLKLEKVIPFEELRQILRNVVFRGLYNSKGEKMRPYEHAKFTFAKVYPLKEIGFPAEIEVNGRRDILFTPQPTIYQTQIEITEIVDHFLQSEGIRMTDLREGIQYLWEGRGMFHILPPVIEKHKYVLNNGFIDLPQLLNRFSGTYAKDARGNLHHLGNSELHNFFIDEVSQLAHLDTFNSTTPIMNYGLPYSGEHAFHIICDGAHRLDYVLEKLQQPITVIVAEAESDDCPLIPYYAFPAPLRPTIRLSSKKAEKMFYRLERDKIHLLNDFIRKILHYDWEAAGLLVGKLRSNVEIY
;
A
#
# COMPACT_ATOMS: atom_id res chain seq x y z
N MET A 1 5.41 -18.06 -27.30
CA MET A 1 6.38 -18.91 -26.55
C MET A 1 5.94 -18.91 -25.09
N LYS A 2 5.88 -20.06 -24.41
CA LYS A 2 5.64 -20.09 -22.96
C LYS A 2 6.93 -19.64 -22.29
N HIS A 3 6.92 -18.45 -21.70
CA HIS A 3 8.04 -17.97 -20.89
C HIS A 3 8.18 -18.85 -19.64
N THR A 4 9.40 -19.28 -19.33
CA THR A 4 9.66 -20.13 -18.15
C THR A 4 9.93 -19.26 -16.92
N LEU A 5 9.37 -19.66 -15.76
CA LEU A 5 9.72 -19.11 -14.45
C LEU A 5 10.66 -20.07 -13.73
N LYS A 6 11.64 -19.52 -13.00
CA LYS A 6 12.64 -20.29 -12.26
C LYS A 6 12.83 -19.73 -10.85
N LEU A 7 12.79 -20.61 -9.85
CA LEU A 7 13.12 -20.26 -8.47
C LEU A 7 14.61 -19.95 -8.33
N GLU A 8 14.94 -18.81 -7.71
CA GLU A 8 16.32 -18.37 -7.52
C GLU A 8 16.71 -18.35 -6.03
N LYS A 9 15.83 -17.83 -5.16
CA LYS A 9 16.09 -17.78 -3.72
C LYS A 9 14.79 -17.79 -2.93
N VAL A 10 14.80 -18.51 -1.80
CA VAL A 10 13.82 -18.38 -0.73
C VAL A 10 14.41 -17.49 0.36
N ILE A 11 13.69 -16.45 0.76
CA ILE A 11 14.07 -15.45 1.75
C ILE A 11 13.28 -15.72 3.03
N PRO A 12 13.90 -16.29 4.07
CA PRO A 12 13.21 -16.58 5.32
C PRO A 12 12.58 -15.34 5.93
N PHE A 13 11.53 -15.51 6.72
CA PHE A 13 10.81 -14.38 7.32
C PHE A 13 11.72 -13.43 8.11
N GLU A 14 12.71 -13.96 8.84
CA GLU A 14 13.69 -13.16 9.57
C GLU A 14 14.48 -12.19 8.68
N GLU A 15 14.98 -12.69 7.55
CA GLU A 15 15.67 -11.86 6.56
C GLU A 15 14.70 -10.88 5.90
N LEU A 16 13.48 -11.33 5.59
CA LEU A 16 12.43 -10.47 5.03
C LEU A 16 12.08 -9.32 5.97
N ARG A 17 12.00 -9.54 7.29
CA ARG A 17 11.78 -8.46 8.26
C ARG A 17 12.87 -7.40 8.19
N GLN A 18 14.13 -7.80 8.09
CA GLN A 18 15.24 -6.85 7.95
C GLN A 18 15.17 -6.07 6.64
N ILE A 19 14.81 -6.75 5.55
CA ILE A 19 14.58 -6.10 4.26
C ILE A 19 13.44 -5.06 4.36
N LEU A 20 12.30 -5.43 4.96
CA LEU A 20 11.17 -4.52 5.13
C LEU A 20 11.56 -3.30 5.97
N ARG A 21 12.33 -3.46 7.05
CA ARG A 21 12.84 -2.34 7.87
C ARG A 21 13.71 -1.35 7.08
N ASN A 22 14.35 -1.81 6.00
CA ASN A 22 15.20 -1.00 5.14
C ASN A 22 14.46 -0.35 3.96
N VAL A 23 13.16 -0.63 3.78
CA VAL A 23 12.32 0.11 2.83
C VAL A 23 12.38 1.59 3.18
N VAL A 24 12.46 2.45 2.17
CA VAL A 24 12.47 3.90 2.35
C VAL A 24 11.29 4.54 1.64
N PHE A 25 10.88 5.69 2.14
CA PHE A 25 10.05 6.59 1.37
C PHE A 25 10.81 7.17 0.18
N ARG A 26 10.10 7.42 -0.94
CA ARG A 26 10.70 8.05 -2.12
C ARG A 26 11.12 9.49 -1.86
N GLY A 27 10.32 10.25 -1.12
CA GLY A 27 10.52 11.69 -0.92
C GLY A 27 10.23 12.20 0.48
N LEU A 28 10.15 11.33 1.49
CA LEU A 28 10.02 11.73 2.89
C LEU A 28 11.39 11.72 3.58
N TYR A 29 11.69 12.81 4.28
CA TYR A 29 12.98 13.05 4.91
C TYR A 29 12.83 13.43 6.39
N ASN A 30 13.88 13.22 7.17
CA ASN A 30 13.99 13.77 8.52
C ASN A 30 14.55 15.21 8.48
N SER A 31 14.73 15.83 9.65
CA SER A 31 15.28 17.19 9.77
C SER A 31 16.71 17.35 9.27
N LYS A 32 17.46 16.25 9.12
CA LYS A 32 18.82 16.22 8.56
C LYS A 32 18.82 16.03 7.04
N GLY A 33 17.64 15.83 6.42
CA GLY A 33 17.51 15.57 5.00
C GLY A 33 17.83 14.12 4.58
N GLU A 34 17.88 13.19 5.54
CA GLU A 34 18.05 11.76 5.30
C GLU A 34 16.68 11.11 5.01
N LYS A 35 16.63 10.12 4.11
CA LYS A 35 15.37 9.43 3.78
C LYS A 35 14.82 8.68 4.98
N MET A 36 13.52 8.80 5.20
CA MET A 36 12.83 8.07 6.26
C MET A 36 12.47 6.65 5.82
N ARG A 37 12.37 5.75 6.79
CA ARG A 37 11.97 4.35 6.61
C ARG A 37 10.59 4.13 7.26
N PRO A 38 9.55 3.71 6.52
CA PRO A 38 8.21 3.50 7.09
C PRO A 38 8.18 2.44 8.19
N TYR A 39 9.10 1.48 8.16
CA TYR A 39 9.06 0.31 9.02
C TYR A 39 10.23 0.19 9.99
N GLU A 40 11.01 1.25 10.22
CA GLU A 40 12.22 1.21 11.06
C GLU A 40 11.97 0.62 12.45
N HIS A 41 10.85 1.01 13.06
CA HIS A 41 10.40 0.57 14.38
C HIS A 41 9.11 -0.26 14.31
N ALA A 42 8.84 -0.90 13.17
CA ALA A 42 7.65 -1.72 13.02
C ALA A 42 7.86 -3.14 13.55
N LYS A 43 6.81 -3.66 14.18
CA LYS A 43 6.63 -5.06 14.48
C LYS A 43 5.91 -5.74 13.32
N PHE A 44 6.44 -6.90 12.93
CA PHE A 44 5.85 -7.72 11.87
C PHE A 44 5.30 -9.01 12.44
N THR A 45 4.04 -9.30 12.15
CA THR A 45 3.37 -10.55 12.53
C THR A 45 2.65 -11.14 11.33
N PHE A 46 2.35 -12.44 11.37
CA PHE A 46 1.48 -13.05 10.38
C PHE A 46 0.02 -12.98 10.83
N ALA A 47 -0.85 -12.75 9.86
CA ALA A 47 -2.30 -12.81 10.02
C ALA A 47 -2.93 -13.61 8.88
N LYS A 48 -4.24 -13.87 8.97
CA LYS A 48 -5.01 -14.49 7.90
C LYS A 48 -6.09 -13.51 7.42
N VAL A 49 -6.22 -13.36 6.11
CA VAL A 49 -7.35 -12.67 5.49
C VAL A 49 -8.30 -13.71 4.93
N TYR A 50 -9.59 -13.55 5.19
CA TYR A 50 -10.62 -14.49 4.75
C TYR A 50 -11.40 -13.95 3.56
N PRO A 51 -11.88 -14.83 2.67
CA PRO A 51 -12.78 -14.44 1.59
C PRO A 51 -14.07 -13.85 2.15
N LEU A 52 -14.82 -13.16 1.29
CA LEU A 52 -16.09 -12.55 1.65
C LEU A 52 -17.08 -13.63 2.11
N LYS A 53 -17.83 -13.33 3.17
CA LYS A 53 -18.94 -14.19 3.61
C LYS A 53 -20.08 -14.15 2.59
N GLU A 54 -20.42 -12.96 2.12
CA GLU A 54 -21.51 -12.69 1.18
C GLU A 54 -21.21 -11.46 0.32
N ILE A 55 -21.94 -11.30 -0.79
CA ILE A 55 -21.80 -10.15 -1.68
C ILE A 55 -22.10 -8.85 -0.92
N GLY A 56 -21.23 -7.85 -1.06
CA GLY A 56 -21.40 -6.53 -0.44
C GLY A 56 -20.81 -6.39 0.96
N PHE A 57 -20.41 -7.48 1.60
CA PHE A 57 -19.65 -7.44 2.85
C PHE A 57 -18.17 -7.16 2.57
N PRO A 58 -17.46 -6.44 3.46
CA PRO A 58 -16.03 -6.23 3.31
C PRO A 58 -15.25 -7.50 3.68
N ALA A 59 -14.04 -7.64 3.14
CA ALA A 59 -13.11 -8.69 3.58
C ALA A 59 -12.70 -8.48 5.05
N GLU A 60 -12.44 -9.59 5.74
CA GLU A 60 -12.03 -9.60 7.15
C GLU A 60 -10.58 -10.08 7.29
N ILE A 61 -9.80 -9.42 8.14
CA ILE A 61 -8.49 -9.88 8.60
C ILE A 61 -8.60 -10.40 10.03
N GLU A 62 -7.99 -11.55 10.32
CA GLU A 62 -7.88 -12.09 11.67
C GLU A 62 -6.46 -11.90 12.20
N VAL A 63 -6.34 -11.09 13.24
CA VAL A 63 -5.08 -10.78 13.93
C VAL A 63 -5.24 -11.16 15.40
N ASN A 64 -4.38 -12.05 15.90
CA ASN A 64 -4.40 -12.51 17.31
C ASN A 64 -5.80 -13.00 17.77
N GLY A 65 -6.53 -13.71 16.90
CA GLY A 65 -7.86 -14.25 17.17
C GLY A 65 -9.01 -13.24 17.13
N ARG A 66 -8.75 -11.97 16.79
CA ARG A 66 -9.79 -10.95 16.56
C ARG A 66 -9.95 -10.70 15.07
N ARG A 67 -11.19 -10.54 14.62
CA ARG A 67 -11.52 -10.21 13.23
C ARG A 67 -11.84 -8.72 13.10
N ASP A 68 -11.17 -8.09 12.16
CA ASP A 68 -11.34 -6.68 11.83
C ASP A 68 -11.61 -6.51 10.32
N ILE A 69 -12.15 -5.36 9.94
CA ILE A 69 -12.37 -5.01 8.53
C ILE A 69 -11.02 -4.75 7.85
N LEU A 70 -10.85 -5.32 6.66
CA LEU A 70 -9.73 -5.01 5.78
C LEU A 70 -10.07 -3.83 4.87
N PHE A 71 -9.12 -2.89 4.75
CA PHE A 71 -9.25 -1.70 3.93
C PHE A 71 -8.23 -1.71 2.79
N THR A 72 -8.59 -1.10 1.67
CA THR A 72 -7.74 -0.91 0.50
C THR A 72 -7.71 0.57 0.10
N PRO A 73 -6.55 1.07 -0.35
CA PRO A 73 -6.47 2.36 -1.04
C PRO A 73 -6.79 2.25 -2.53
N GLN A 74 -6.96 1.03 -3.05
CA GLN A 74 -7.25 0.75 -4.45
C GLN A 74 -8.44 -0.21 -4.55
N PRO A 75 -9.66 0.29 -4.81
CA PRO A 75 -10.83 -0.57 -4.97
C PRO A 75 -10.86 -1.29 -6.33
N THR A 76 -10.03 -0.85 -7.29
CA THR A 76 -10.08 -1.30 -8.68
C THR A 76 -9.09 -2.43 -8.97
N ILE A 77 -9.59 -3.49 -9.61
CA ILE A 77 -8.83 -4.71 -9.94
C ILE A 77 -8.66 -4.79 -11.47
N TYR A 78 -7.44 -5.06 -11.94
CA TYR A 78 -7.17 -5.26 -13.37
C TYR A 78 -7.09 -6.75 -13.70
N GLN A 79 -7.85 -7.19 -14.70
CA GLN A 79 -7.87 -8.59 -15.17
C GLN A 79 -6.47 -9.09 -15.55
N THR A 80 -5.68 -8.26 -16.22
CA THR A 80 -4.28 -8.59 -16.57
C THR A 80 -3.39 -8.86 -15.35
N GLN A 81 -3.64 -8.20 -14.21
CA GLN A 81 -2.87 -8.46 -12.98
C GLN A 81 -3.29 -9.77 -12.32
N ILE A 82 -4.56 -10.15 -12.44
CA ILE A 82 -5.08 -11.46 -11.99
C ILE A 82 -4.44 -12.59 -12.81
N GLU A 83 -4.36 -12.44 -14.13
CA GLU A 83 -3.73 -13.43 -15.02
C GLU A 83 -2.23 -13.60 -14.74
N ILE A 84 -1.53 -12.49 -14.52
CA ILE A 84 -0.11 -12.52 -14.13
C ILE A 84 0.05 -13.22 -12.77
N THR A 85 -0.82 -12.93 -11.80
CA THR A 85 -0.79 -13.56 -10.48
C THR A 85 -1.03 -15.06 -10.58
N GLU A 86 -1.95 -15.49 -11.44
CA GLU A 86 -2.23 -16.90 -11.70
C GLU A 86 -1.04 -17.66 -12.31
N ILE A 87 -0.31 -17.04 -13.25
CA ILE A 87 0.93 -17.62 -13.79
C ILE A 87 1.95 -17.84 -12.66
N VAL A 88 2.11 -16.84 -11.79
CA VAL A 88 3.02 -16.94 -10.64
C VAL A 88 2.54 -17.99 -9.64
N ASP A 89 1.24 -18.11 -9.39
CA ASP A 89 0.68 -19.16 -8.50
C ASP A 89 0.96 -20.56 -9.03
N HIS A 90 0.72 -20.81 -10.32
CA HIS A 90 1.06 -22.10 -10.93
C HIS A 90 2.55 -22.43 -10.85
N PHE A 91 3.42 -21.44 -11.04
CA PHE A 91 4.85 -21.60 -10.83
C PHE A 91 5.16 -21.98 -9.36
N LEU A 92 4.64 -21.24 -8.38
CA LEU A 92 4.85 -21.55 -6.97
C LEU A 92 4.38 -22.97 -6.62
N GLN A 93 3.21 -23.39 -7.13
CA GLN A 93 2.69 -24.74 -6.94
C GLN A 93 3.63 -25.81 -7.50
N SER A 94 4.27 -25.55 -8.66
CA SER A 94 5.26 -26.48 -9.22
C SER A 94 6.52 -26.63 -8.36
N GLU A 95 6.82 -25.63 -7.54
CA GLU A 95 7.90 -25.64 -6.53
C GLU A 95 7.40 -26.12 -5.14
N GLY A 96 6.16 -26.60 -5.03
CA GLY A 96 5.56 -27.05 -3.76
C GLY A 96 5.17 -25.92 -2.80
N ILE A 97 5.13 -24.67 -3.28
CA ILE A 97 4.80 -23.48 -2.49
C ILE A 97 3.37 -23.04 -2.80
N ARG A 98 2.61 -22.63 -1.78
CA ARG A 98 1.23 -22.14 -1.95
C ARG A 98 1.18 -20.63 -1.75
N MET A 99 0.65 -19.89 -2.72
CA MET A 99 0.45 -18.44 -2.60
C MET A 99 -0.42 -18.07 -1.38
N THR A 100 -1.39 -18.91 -1.04
CA THR A 100 -2.31 -18.71 0.08
C THR A 100 -1.67 -18.88 1.46
N ASP A 101 -0.48 -19.48 1.53
CA ASP A 101 0.21 -19.75 2.80
C ASP A 101 1.67 -19.31 2.79
N LEU A 102 2.00 -18.34 1.93
CA LEU A 102 3.33 -17.82 1.81
C LEU A 102 3.77 -17.15 3.13
N ARG A 103 4.90 -17.59 3.70
CA ARG A 103 5.50 -17.08 4.95
C ARG A 103 6.94 -16.58 4.75
N GLU A 104 7.40 -16.55 3.52
CA GLU A 104 8.74 -16.21 3.10
C GLU A 104 8.70 -15.36 1.84
N GLY A 105 9.77 -14.64 1.55
CA GLY A 105 9.94 -14.01 0.25
C GLY A 105 10.45 -15.02 -0.77
N ILE A 106 9.95 -14.97 -2.00
CA ILE A 106 10.44 -15.80 -3.10
C ILE A 106 11.02 -14.90 -4.17
N GLN A 107 12.29 -15.09 -4.47
CA GLN A 107 12.96 -14.49 -5.61
C GLN A 107 12.90 -15.48 -6.78
N TYR A 108 12.46 -15.01 -7.94
CA TYR A 108 12.35 -15.82 -9.15
C TYR A 108 12.73 -15.04 -10.40
N LEU A 109 13.29 -15.75 -11.37
CA LEU A 109 13.54 -15.24 -12.71
C LEU A 109 12.35 -15.56 -13.61
N TRP A 110 11.84 -14.57 -14.33
CA TRP A 110 10.88 -14.76 -15.40
C TRP A 110 11.56 -14.47 -16.74
N GLU A 111 11.74 -15.52 -17.53
CA GLU A 111 12.40 -15.46 -18.83
C GLU A 111 11.80 -14.36 -19.74
N GLY A 112 12.65 -13.45 -20.21
CA GLY A 112 12.24 -12.31 -21.04
C GLY A 112 11.62 -11.13 -20.29
N ARG A 113 11.43 -11.22 -18.96
CA ARG A 113 10.89 -10.14 -18.12
C ARG A 113 11.83 -9.68 -17.00
N GLY A 114 12.71 -10.55 -16.52
CA GLY A 114 13.73 -10.22 -15.53
C GLY A 114 13.50 -10.92 -14.18
N MET A 115 14.13 -10.37 -13.14
CA MET A 115 14.15 -10.92 -11.79
C MET A 115 13.10 -10.21 -10.91
N PHE A 116 12.36 -10.98 -10.12
CA PHE A 116 11.25 -10.48 -9.32
C PHE A 116 11.25 -11.08 -7.92
N HIS A 117 10.61 -10.38 -7.00
CA HIS A 117 10.24 -10.91 -5.69
C HIS A 117 8.72 -11.01 -5.58
N ILE A 118 8.25 -12.10 -4.97
CA ILE A 118 6.90 -12.21 -4.42
C ILE A 118 7.00 -12.44 -2.92
N LEU A 119 6.21 -11.68 -2.17
CA LEU A 119 6.16 -11.71 -0.72
C LEU A 119 4.71 -11.96 -0.28
N PRO A 120 4.47 -12.39 0.96
CA PRO A 120 3.14 -12.30 1.54
C PRO A 120 2.65 -10.84 1.44
N PRO A 121 1.38 -10.57 1.12
CA PRO A 121 0.86 -9.20 1.11
C PRO A 121 1.15 -8.48 2.42
N VAL A 122 1.45 -7.18 2.34
CA VAL A 122 1.77 -6.34 3.51
C VAL A 122 0.57 -5.45 3.83
N ILE A 123 0.11 -5.55 5.07
CA ILE A 123 -0.99 -4.76 5.61
C ILE A 123 -0.44 -3.92 6.76
N GLU A 124 -0.70 -2.62 6.73
CA GLU A 124 -0.34 -1.73 7.83
C GLU A 124 -1.54 -1.50 8.74
N LYS A 125 -1.30 -1.57 10.04
CA LYS A 125 -2.29 -1.22 11.06
C LYS A 125 -2.09 0.23 11.48
N HIS A 126 -3.00 1.10 11.05
CA HIS A 126 -3.00 2.52 11.38
C HIS A 126 -4.05 2.82 12.45
N LYS A 127 -3.72 3.64 13.44
CA LYS A 127 -4.71 4.23 14.36
C LYS A 127 -4.97 5.67 13.95
N TYR A 128 -6.22 6.02 13.64
CA TYR A 128 -6.63 7.40 13.38
C TYR A 128 -7.68 7.82 14.38
N VAL A 129 -7.62 9.08 14.83
CA VAL A 129 -8.68 9.66 15.64
C VAL A 129 -9.82 10.09 14.73
N LEU A 130 -11.02 9.65 15.08
CA LEU A 130 -12.25 10.01 14.42
C LEU A 130 -13.02 11.04 15.25
N ASN A 131 -13.69 11.96 14.58
CA ASN A 131 -14.66 12.87 15.15
C ASN A 131 -15.98 12.70 14.38
N ASN A 132 -16.99 12.11 15.03
CA ASN A 132 -18.27 11.74 14.42
C ASN A 132 -18.11 10.92 13.12
N GLY A 133 -17.15 10.00 13.12
CA GLY A 133 -16.86 9.13 11.97
C GLY A 133 -15.98 9.74 10.87
N PHE A 134 -15.51 10.98 11.02
CA PHE A 134 -14.57 11.63 10.09
C PHE A 134 -13.16 11.63 10.66
N ILE A 135 -12.11 11.55 9.83
CA ILE A 135 -10.72 11.64 10.32
C ILE A 135 -10.43 13.04 10.85
N ASP A 136 -9.88 13.12 12.06
CA ASP A 136 -9.37 14.36 12.65
C ASP A 136 -8.05 14.78 11.97
N LEU A 137 -8.13 15.76 11.06
CA LEU A 137 -6.99 16.20 10.26
C LEU A 137 -5.89 16.88 11.08
N PRO A 138 -6.19 17.76 12.06
CA PRO A 138 -5.16 18.27 12.97
C PRO A 138 -4.37 17.17 13.67
N GLN A 139 -5.04 16.14 14.21
CA GLN A 139 -4.34 15.03 14.87
C GLN A 139 -3.53 14.18 13.87
N LEU A 140 -4.06 14.00 12.66
CA LEU A 140 -3.35 13.30 11.59
C LEU A 140 -2.10 14.07 11.14
N LEU A 141 -2.18 15.39 11.04
CA LEU A 141 -1.09 16.27 10.68
C LEU A 141 0.04 16.21 11.70
N ASN A 142 -0.29 16.14 12.99
CA ASN A 142 0.70 15.95 14.06
C ASN A 142 1.53 14.67 13.89
N ARG A 143 1.01 13.62 13.24
CA ARG A 143 1.78 12.40 12.93
C ARG A 143 2.87 12.61 11.88
N PHE A 144 2.84 13.71 11.13
CA PHE A 144 3.92 14.13 10.24
C PHE A 144 4.95 15.02 10.94
N SER A 145 4.83 15.28 12.25
CA SER A 145 5.81 16.06 12.99
C SER A 145 7.21 15.45 12.88
N GLY A 146 8.19 16.28 12.53
CA GLY A 146 9.59 15.85 12.33
C GLY A 146 9.85 15.22 10.97
N THR A 147 8.84 15.15 10.10
CA THR A 147 8.96 14.69 8.72
C THR A 147 8.93 15.86 7.73
N TYR A 148 9.67 15.72 6.64
CA TYR A 148 9.92 16.79 5.69
C TYR A 148 9.81 16.30 4.25
N ALA A 149 9.34 17.17 3.36
CA ALA A 149 9.44 17.00 1.92
C ALA A 149 10.55 17.90 1.38
N LYS A 150 11.33 17.41 0.41
CA LYS A 150 12.22 18.27 -0.38
C LYS A 150 11.46 18.82 -1.58
N ASP A 151 11.53 20.12 -1.80
CA ASP A 151 11.08 20.73 -3.05
C ASP A 151 12.10 20.52 -4.18
N ALA A 152 11.80 21.00 -5.39
CA ALA A 152 12.66 20.83 -6.55
C ALA A 152 14.05 21.48 -6.42
N ARG A 153 14.21 22.46 -5.52
CA ARG A 153 15.50 23.11 -5.22
C ARG A 153 16.22 22.48 -4.03
N GLY A 154 15.63 21.45 -3.42
CA GLY A 154 16.19 20.73 -2.28
C GLY A 154 15.88 21.37 -0.92
N ASN A 155 15.03 22.39 -0.84
CA ASN A 155 14.63 22.96 0.44
C ASN A 155 13.70 22.00 1.18
N LEU A 156 13.88 21.90 2.50
CA LEU A 156 13.07 21.04 3.36
C LEU A 156 11.83 21.78 3.87
N HIS A 157 10.67 21.20 3.62
CA HIS A 157 9.36 21.69 4.06
C HIS A 157 8.78 20.73 5.09
N HIS A 158 8.50 21.21 6.30
CA HIS A 158 7.96 20.39 7.40
C HIS A 158 6.49 20.02 7.13
N LEU A 159 6.20 18.72 7.07
CA LEU A 159 4.88 18.21 6.68
C LEU A 159 3.86 18.18 7.83
N GLY A 160 4.29 18.47 9.07
CA GLY A 160 3.37 18.74 10.16
C GLY A 160 2.71 20.12 10.06
N ASN A 161 3.03 20.91 9.03
CA ASN A 161 2.31 22.14 8.70
C ASN A 161 1.19 21.84 7.69
N SER A 162 0.01 22.41 7.92
CA SER A 162 -1.13 22.26 7.01
C SER A 162 -0.86 22.91 5.65
N GLU A 163 -0.01 23.93 5.64
CA GLU A 163 0.34 24.73 4.48
C GLU A 163 1.87 24.86 4.39
N LEU A 164 2.40 24.56 3.20
CA LEU A 164 3.81 24.69 2.88
C LEU A 164 3.99 25.96 2.06
N HIS A 165 4.80 26.88 2.58
CA HIS A 165 5.05 28.14 1.90
C HIS A 165 6.22 28.02 0.93
N ASN A 166 6.15 28.76 -0.16
CA ASN A 166 7.28 28.94 -1.08
C ASN A 166 7.80 27.60 -1.68
N PHE A 167 6.89 26.67 -1.97
CA PHE A 167 7.22 25.32 -2.44
C PHE A 167 7.54 25.31 -3.94
N PHE A 168 8.77 24.94 -4.31
CA PHE A 168 9.20 24.86 -5.70
C PHE A 168 8.79 23.53 -6.35
N ILE A 169 7.96 23.60 -7.39
CA ILE A 169 7.54 22.41 -8.16
C ILE A 169 8.56 22.02 -9.23
N ASP A 170 9.37 22.98 -9.68
CA ASP A 170 10.53 22.80 -10.55
C ASP A 170 11.59 23.88 -10.22
N GLU A 171 12.64 24.01 -11.03
CA GLU A 171 13.74 24.96 -10.77
C GLU A 171 13.29 26.43 -10.75
N VAL A 172 12.17 26.79 -11.38
CA VAL A 172 11.70 28.18 -11.57
C VAL A 172 10.28 28.43 -11.06
N SER A 173 9.41 27.43 -11.11
CA SER A 173 7.99 27.53 -10.73
C SER A 173 7.80 27.29 -9.24
N GLN A 174 7.03 28.15 -8.60
CA GLN A 174 6.82 28.13 -7.17
C GLN A 174 5.33 28.29 -6.83
N LEU A 175 4.87 27.51 -5.85
CA LEU A 175 3.61 27.72 -5.17
C LEU A 175 3.90 28.53 -3.91
N ALA A 176 3.32 29.73 -3.82
CA ALA A 176 3.44 30.56 -2.61
C ALA A 176 2.86 29.84 -1.39
N HIS A 177 1.81 29.05 -1.63
CA HIS A 177 0.99 28.35 -0.66
C HIS A 177 0.62 26.98 -1.24
N LEU A 178 0.99 25.90 -0.56
CA LEU A 178 0.63 24.52 -0.92
C LEU A 178 0.01 23.82 0.29
N ASP A 179 -1.27 23.47 0.20
CA ASP A 179 -1.92 22.65 1.22
C ASP A 179 -1.34 21.22 1.22
N THR A 180 -1.01 20.72 2.41
CA THR A 180 -0.52 19.35 2.61
C THR A 180 -1.62 18.33 2.34
N PHE A 181 -2.84 18.64 2.79
CA PHE A 181 -4.02 17.81 2.56
C PHE A 181 -4.69 18.15 1.22
N ASN A 182 -5.40 17.18 0.66
CA ASN A 182 -6.31 17.43 -0.43
C ASN A 182 -7.48 18.31 0.05
N SER A 183 -8.05 19.15 -0.83
CA SER A 183 -9.21 19.99 -0.50
C SER A 183 -10.46 19.16 -0.16
N THR A 184 -10.48 17.88 -0.51
CA THR A 184 -11.58 16.93 -0.23
C THR A 184 -11.44 16.15 1.08
N THR A 185 -10.46 16.47 1.92
CA THR A 185 -10.01 15.62 3.03
C THR A 185 -10.97 15.45 4.24
N PRO A 186 -12.07 16.20 4.43
CA PRO A 186 -13.07 15.83 5.45
C PRO A 186 -14.31 15.11 4.89
N ILE A 187 -14.34 14.64 3.64
CA ILE A 187 -15.61 14.18 3.04
C ILE A 187 -16.04 12.77 3.50
N MET A 188 -15.12 11.91 3.94
CA MET A 188 -15.48 10.51 4.26
C MET A 188 -15.85 10.28 5.71
N ASN A 189 -17.14 10.00 5.93
CA ASN A 189 -17.65 9.36 7.13
C ASN A 189 -17.59 7.83 6.96
N TYR A 190 -16.98 7.13 7.92
CA TYR A 190 -16.90 5.66 7.91
C TYR A 190 -18.20 4.95 8.30
N GLY A 191 -19.32 5.67 8.42
CA GLY A 191 -20.59 5.17 8.94
C GLY A 191 -20.51 4.88 10.45
N LEU A 192 -19.47 5.35 11.12
CA LEU A 192 -19.26 5.17 12.55
C LEU A 192 -19.74 6.45 13.25
N PRO A 193 -20.79 6.42 14.09
CA PRO A 193 -21.21 7.58 14.88
C PRO A 193 -20.23 7.87 16.05
N TYR A 194 -19.01 7.36 15.95
CA TYR A 194 -18.02 7.29 17.02
C TYR A 194 -17.00 8.41 16.89
N SER A 195 -16.65 8.97 18.05
CA SER A 195 -15.48 9.84 18.23
C SER A 195 -14.46 9.12 19.11
N GLY A 196 -13.20 9.13 18.69
CA GLY A 196 -12.11 8.43 19.38
C GLY A 196 -11.19 7.68 18.41
N GLU A 197 -10.27 6.89 18.94
CA GLU A 197 -9.30 6.14 18.13
C GLU A 197 -9.94 4.94 17.43
N HIS A 198 -9.64 4.78 16.14
CA HIS A 198 -10.04 3.61 15.35
C HIS A 198 -8.85 3.01 14.63
N ALA A 199 -8.78 1.67 14.63
CA ALA A 199 -7.73 0.92 13.95
C ALA A 199 -8.17 0.52 12.53
N PHE A 200 -7.37 0.90 11.54
CA PHE A 200 -7.55 0.58 10.13
C PHE A 200 -6.44 -0.38 9.69
N HIS A 201 -6.83 -1.55 9.18
CA HIS A 201 -5.91 -2.50 8.54
C HIS A 201 -5.90 -2.21 7.03
N ILE A 202 -4.85 -1.57 6.54
CA ILE A 202 -4.79 -1.05 5.17
C ILE A 202 -3.82 -1.89 4.35
N ILE A 203 -4.24 -2.35 3.17
CA ILE A 203 -3.36 -3.05 2.23
C ILE A 203 -2.35 -2.06 1.65
N CYS A 204 -1.06 -2.30 1.91
CA CYS A 204 0.03 -1.45 1.43
C CYS A 204 0.82 -2.08 0.29
N ASP A 205 0.91 -3.41 0.26
CA ASP A 205 1.44 -4.18 -0.86
C ASP A 205 0.64 -5.46 -1.13
N GLY A 206 0.63 -5.91 -2.38
CA GLY A 206 0.03 -7.19 -2.74
C GLY A 206 -1.50 -7.18 -2.90
N ALA A 207 -2.11 -6.01 -3.15
CA ALA A 207 -3.56 -5.89 -3.37
C ALA A 207 -4.07 -6.88 -4.44
N HIS A 208 -3.42 -6.94 -5.60
CA HIS A 208 -3.81 -7.87 -6.67
C HIS A 208 -3.66 -9.36 -6.29
N ARG A 209 -2.74 -9.69 -5.37
CA ARG A 209 -2.60 -11.05 -4.84
C ARG A 209 -3.75 -11.39 -3.90
N LEU A 210 -4.12 -10.45 -3.04
CA LEU A 210 -5.31 -10.59 -2.18
C LEU A 210 -6.55 -10.76 -3.03
N ASP A 211 -6.75 -9.92 -4.05
CA ASP A 211 -7.91 -10.01 -4.95
C ASP A 211 -7.97 -11.37 -5.65
N TYR A 212 -6.85 -11.83 -6.22
CA TYR A 212 -6.77 -13.15 -6.86
C TYR A 212 -7.16 -14.27 -5.89
N VAL A 213 -6.56 -14.32 -4.70
CA VAL A 213 -6.80 -15.42 -3.76
C VAL A 213 -8.22 -15.36 -3.18
N LEU A 214 -8.70 -14.18 -2.80
CA LEU A 214 -10.00 -14.03 -2.15
C LEU A 214 -11.17 -14.18 -3.13
N GLU A 215 -11.06 -13.68 -4.36
CA GLU A 215 -12.14 -13.78 -5.35
C GLU A 215 -12.07 -15.04 -6.20
N LYS A 216 -10.87 -15.41 -6.69
CA LYS A 216 -10.71 -16.49 -7.67
C LYS A 216 -10.44 -17.84 -7.02
N LEU A 217 -9.56 -17.89 -6.00
CA LEU A 217 -9.33 -19.13 -5.25
C LEU A 217 -10.36 -19.34 -4.13
N GLN A 218 -10.98 -18.27 -3.64
CA GLN A 218 -11.91 -18.27 -2.50
C GLN A 218 -11.33 -18.96 -1.26
N GLN A 219 -10.05 -18.71 -0.99
CA GLN A 219 -9.32 -19.30 0.12
C GLN A 219 -8.76 -18.23 1.07
N PRO A 220 -8.57 -18.55 2.36
CA PRO A 220 -7.83 -17.67 3.25
C PRO A 220 -6.37 -17.51 2.82
N ILE A 221 -5.80 -16.32 3.00
CA ILE A 221 -4.42 -15.99 2.64
C ILE A 221 -3.61 -15.50 3.83
N THR A 222 -2.35 -15.97 3.95
CA THR A 222 -1.37 -15.44 4.90
C THR A 222 -0.86 -14.08 4.45
N VAL A 223 -0.84 -13.13 5.37
CA VAL A 223 -0.36 -11.76 5.16
C VAL A 223 0.61 -11.35 6.27
N ILE A 224 1.48 -10.39 5.98
CA ILE A 224 2.30 -9.71 6.98
C ILE A 224 1.54 -8.48 7.47
N VAL A 225 1.35 -8.38 8.78
CA VAL A 225 0.84 -7.17 9.43
C VAL A 225 2.01 -6.39 10.01
N ALA A 226 2.20 -5.17 9.53
CA ALA A 226 3.10 -4.18 10.09
C ALA A 226 2.33 -3.29 11.07
N GLU A 227 2.74 -3.27 12.33
CA GLU A 227 2.19 -2.40 13.38
C GLU A 227 3.31 -1.64 14.08
N ALA A 228 2.99 -0.46 14.63
CA ALA A 228 3.92 0.29 15.46
C ALA A 228 4.32 -0.52 16.70
N GLU A 229 5.60 -0.49 17.10
CA GLU A 229 6.08 -1.14 18.32
C GLU A 229 5.53 -0.47 19.60
N SER A 230 5.29 0.85 19.55
CA SER A 230 4.68 1.64 20.62
C SER A 230 3.79 2.75 20.05
N ASP A 231 2.89 3.28 20.88
CA ASP A 231 2.03 4.41 20.49
C ASP A 231 2.83 5.73 20.32
N ASP A 232 4.02 5.82 20.91
CA ASP A 232 4.94 6.97 20.77
C ASP A 232 5.64 7.03 19.40
N CYS A 233 5.71 5.89 18.70
CA CYS A 233 6.33 5.76 17.38
C CYS A 233 5.32 5.20 16.36
N PRO A 234 4.21 5.90 16.08
CA PRO A 234 3.21 5.43 15.14
C PRO A 234 3.82 5.32 13.74
N LEU A 235 3.24 4.46 12.90
CA LEU A 235 3.56 4.46 11.47
C LEU A 235 3.30 5.85 10.87
N ILE A 236 3.92 6.20 9.75
CA ILE A 236 3.57 7.44 9.06
C ILE A 236 2.20 7.25 8.37
N PRO A 237 1.28 8.23 8.42
CA PRO A 237 -0.03 8.08 7.81
C PRO A 237 0.01 7.68 6.33
N TYR A 238 -0.90 6.80 5.94
CA TYR A 238 -1.00 6.36 4.55
C TYR A 238 -1.54 7.49 3.65
N TYR A 239 -1.04 7.59 2.42
CA TYR A 239 -1.33 8.73 1.51
C TYR A 239 -2.77 8.79 0.98
N ALA A 240 -3.53 7.71 1.12
CA ALA A 240 -4.90 7.58 0.65
C ALA A 240 -5.81 7.19 1.81
N PHE A 241 -7.07 7.61 1.72
CA PHE A 241 -8.04 7.17 2.70
C PHE A 241 -8.31 5.67 2.59
N PRO A 242 -8.42 4.95 3.71
CA PRO A 242 -8.81 3.55 3.69
C PRO A 242 -10.27 3.43 3.20
N ALA A 243 -10.54 2.60 2.19
CA ALA A 243 -11.90 2.19 1.84
C ALA A 243 -12.08 0.72 2.23
N PRO A 244 -13.21 0.29 2.83
CA PRO A 244 -13.43 -1.14 3.09
C PRO A 244 -13.24 -1.94 1.80
N LEU A 245 -12.41 -2.98 1.83
CA LEU A 245 -12.17 -3.83 0.67
C LEU A 245 -13.46 -4.57 0.35
N ARG A 246 -14.15 -4.10 -0.68
CA ARG A 246 -15.35 -4.71 -1.28
C ARG A 246 -15.01 -5.09 -2.71
N PRO A 247 -14.49 -6.30 -2.94
CA PRO A 247 -14.12 -6.79 -4.25
C PRO A 247 -15.33 -6.73 -5.20
N THR A 248 -15.36 -5.77 -6.14
CA THR A 248 -16.40 -5.66 -7.17
C THR A 248 -15.97 -4.71 -8.30
N ILE A 249 -16.09 -5.21 -9.54
CA ILE A 249 -15.73 -4.64 -10.85
C ILE A 249 -14.24 -4.84 -11.23
N ARG A 250 -14.02 -5.74 -12.18
CA ARG A 250 -12.72 -5.94 -12.84
C ARG A 250 -12.68 -5.13 -14.11
N LEU A 251 -11.64 -4.30 -14.25
CA LEU A 251 -11.35 -3.62 -15.50
C LEU A 251 -10.40 -4.49 -16.33
N SER A 252 -10.64 -4.57 -17.63
CA SER A 252 -9.77 -5.32 -18.54
C SER A 252 -8.38 -4.68 -18.66
N SER A 253 -8.30 -3.33 -18.63
CA SER A 253 -7.05 -2.59 -18.81
C SER A 253 -7.14 -1.15 -18.28
N LYS A 254 -6.00 -0.46 -18.22
CA LYS A 254 -5.95 1.01 -18.01
C LYS A 254 -6.66 1.81 -19.10
N LYS A 255 -6.80 1.25 -20.31
CA LYS A 255 -7.57 1.89 -21.38
C LYS A 255 -9.06 1.83 -21.06
N ALA A 256 -9.54 0.70 -20.56
CA ALA A 256 -10.91 0.57 -20.07
C ALA A 256 -11.17 1.52 -18.89
N GLU A 257 -10.22 1.66 -17.96
CA GLU A 257 -10.29 2.65 -16.87
C GLU A 257 -10.52 4.08 -17.39
N LYS A 258 -9.76 4.53 -18.40
CA LYS A 258 -9.97 5.85 -19.02
C LYS A 258 -11.34 6.00 -19.70
N MET A 259 -11.85 4.93 -20.31
CA MET A 259 -13.15 4.95 -21.01
C MET A 259 -14.33 4.94 -20.04
N PHE A 260 -14.16 4.32 -18.87
CA PHE A 260 -15.20 4.18 -17.86
C PHE A 260 -14.85 4.96 -16.59
N TYR A 261 -14.54 6.25 -16.74
CA TYR A 261 -14.14 7.14 -15.65
C TYR A 261 -15.13 7.17 -14.47
N ARG A 262 -16.42 6.86 -14.69
CA ARG A 262 -17.45 6.75 -13.64
C ARG A 262 -17.41 5.45 -12.83
N LEU A 263 -16.68 4.43 -13.30
CA LEU A 263 -16.43 3.18 -12.56
C LEU A 263 -15.23 3.29 -11.63
N GLU A 264 -14.44 4.36 -11.74
CA GLU A 264 -13.49 4.73 -10.72
C GLU A 264 -14.31 5.08 -9.47
N ARG A 265 -14.36 4.16 -8.50
CA ARG A 265 -14.54 4.62 -7.12
C ARG A 265 -13.27 5.41 -6.84
N ASP A 266 -13.34 6.73 -7.02
CA ASP A 266 -12.21 7.65 -6.91
C ASP A 266 -11.34 7.23 -5.72
N LYS A 267 -10.05 6.98 -5.98
CA LYS A 267 -9.10 6.89 -4.87
C LYS A 267 -9.12 8.25 -4.20
N ILE A 268 -9.79 8.34 -3.06
CA ILE A 268 -9.82 9.59 -2.32
C ILE A 268 -8.44 9.70 -1.66
N HIS A 269 -7.65 10.61 -2.20
CA HIS A 269 -6.34 10.91 -1.67
C HIS A 269 -6.49 11.81 -0.44
N LEU A 270 -5.87 11.40 0.65
CA LEU A 270 -5.79 12.18 1.88
C LEU A 270 -4.92 13.42 1.65
N LEU A 271 -3.79 13.20 0.99
CA LEU A 271 -2.76 14.21 0.76
C LEU A 271 -2.89 14.80 -0.63
N ASN A 272 -2.45 16.06 -0.75
CA ASN A 272 -2.32 16.75 -2.01
C ASN A 272 -1.44 15.94 -3.00
N ASP A 273 -1.68 16.13 -4.29
CA ASP A 273 -0.98 15.45 -5.39
C ASP A 273 0.55 15.54 -5.37
N PHE A 274 1.11 16.66 -4.91
CA PHE A 274 2.56 16.81 -4.75
C PHE A 274 3.07 15.98 -3.57
N ILE A 275 2.31 15.94 -2.48
CA ILE A 275 2.68 15.27 -1.24
C ILE A 275 2.47 13.76 -1.36
N ARG A 276 1.37 13.27 -1.92
CA ARG A 276 1.09 11.81 -1.99
C ARG A 276 2.22 11.01 -2.64
N LYS A 277 2.89 11.58 -3.65
CA LYS A 277 3.99 10.93 -4.39
C LYS A 277 5.24 10.74 -3.53
N ILE A 278 5.46 11.60 -2.53
CA ILE A 278 6.62 11.52 -1.64
C ILE A 278 6.52 10.32 -0.69
N LEU A 279 5.28 9.94 -0.33
CA LEU A 279 4.99 8.85 0.58
C LEU A 279 4.97 7.47 -0.09
N HIS A 280 5.17 7.40 -1.41
CA HIS A 280 5.37 6.13 -2.07
C HIS A 280 6.64 5.45 -1.57
N TYR A 281 6.58 4.13 -1.43
CA TYR A 281 7.73 3.34 -1.02
C TYR A 281 8.67 3.08 -2.20
N ASP A 282 9.94 3.02 -1.87
CA ASP A 282 11.03 2.56 -2.72
C ASP A 282 11.52 1.22 -2.17
N TRP A 283 10.88 0.15 -2.65
CA TRP A 283 11.22 -1.21 -2.24
C TRP A 283 12.54 -1.69 -2.86
N GLU A 284 12.93 -1.15 -4.02
CA GLU A 284 14.18 -1.50 -4.69
C GLU A 284 15.39 -1.02 -3.88
N ALA A 285 15.27 0.14 -3.21
CA ALA A 285 16.28 0.62 -2.26
C ALA A 285 16.52 -0.35 -1.08
N ALA A 286 15.56 -1.22 -0.76
CA ALA A 286 15.71 -2.28 0.23
C ALA A 286 16.19 -3.63 -0.36
N GLY A 287 16.46 -3.69 -1.66
CA GLY A 287 16.85 -4.92 -2.37
C GLY A 287 15.67 -5.75 -2.89
N LEU A 288 14.43 -5.28 -2.77
CA LEU A 288 13.26 -5.97 -3.32
C LEU A 288 13.03 -5.58 -4.78
N LEU A 289 13.17 -6.56 -5.66
CA LEU A 289 12.91 -6.42 -7.09
C LEU A 289 11.40 -6.47 -7.36
N VAL A 290 10.75 -5.33 -7.15
CA VAL A 290 9.32 -5.11 -7.44
C VAL A 290 9.15 -4.56 -8.85
N GLY A 291 9.47 -5.37 -9.85
CA GLY A 291 9.32 -4.94 -11.23
C GLY A 291 7.86 -4.58 -11.53
N LYS A 292 7.63 -3.50 -12.30
CA LYS A 292 6.33 -3.24 -12.91
C LYS A 292 6.07 -4.36 -13.92
N LEU A 293 5.36 -5.41 -13.53
CA LEU A 293 4.81 -6.41 -14.45
C LEU A 293 3.77 -5.82 -15.42
N ARG A 294 3.52 -4.50 -15.35
CA ARG A 294 2.90 -3.72 -16.40
C ARG A 294 3.75 -3.86 -17.67
N SER A 295 3.36 -4.78 -18.54
CA SER A 295 3.80 -4.71 -19.92
C SER A 295 3.34 -3.35 -20.45
N ASN A 296 4.29 -2.47 -20.76
CA ASN A 296 4.04 -1.41 -21.75
C ASN A 296 3.87 -2.02 -23.16
N VAL A 297 4.08 -3.34 -23.28
CA VAL A 297 3.73 -4.12 -24.45
C VAL A 297 2.23 -4.34 -24.43
N GLU A 298 1.55 -3.75 -25.41
CA GLU A 298 0.18 -4.11 -25.78
C GLU A 298 0.13 -5.64 -25.92
N ILE A 299 -0.66 -6.29 -25.06
CA ILE A 299 -1.01 -7.68 -25.25
C ILE A 299 -2.07 -7.65 -26.36
N TYR A 300 -1.63 -7.96 -27.58
CA TYR A 300 -2.48 -8.13 -28.76
C TYR A 300 -3.20 -9.48 -28.73
#